data_AF-A0A947U3X5-F1
#
_entry.id   AF-A0A947U3X5-F1
#
_cell.length_a   1.000
_cell.length_b   1.000
_cell.length_c   1.000
_cell.angle_alpha   90.00
_cell.angle_beta   90.00
_cell.angle_gamma   90.00
#
_symmetry.space_group_name_H-M   'P 1'
#
loop_
_entity.id
_entity.type
_entity.pdbx_description
1 polymer ?
#
loop_
_entity_poly.entity_id
_entity_poly.type
_entity_poly.pdbx_seq_one_letter_code
_entity_poly.pdbx_strand_id
1 'polypeptide(L)'
;MQPARLDLRINQGATLRKPLLMMQPVYVYKPITVIQATAPLLLTVPTHGLIGDWPIWIEGVTGWGELSRDKTRQPFHLAKVTNADTLELNAFNGTGRNATGGMIVYQPPVDLTDCTARMFIRDAAGTLLLELTTENDRLVIAAPGRLIITLTAEETAAITWTKGRYDLELTMSNGDVTRWAEGDVVVSREVTHD
;
A
#
# COMPACT_ATOMS: atom_id res chain seq x y z
N MET A 1 18.41 -2.05 -6.53
CA MET A 1 17.15 -1.31 -6.69
C MET A 1 17.39 0.13 -6.26
N GLN A 2 16.85 1.13 -6.95
CA GLN A 2 16.83 2.50 -6.41
C GLN A 2 15.70 2.57 -5.36
N PRO A 3 15.97 3.04 -4.12
CA PRO A 3 14.92 3.18 -3.12
C PRO A 3 13.82 4.13 -3.58
N ALA A 4 12.58 3.81 -3.23
CA ALA A 4 11.45 4.71 -3.44
C ALA A 4 11.62 5.97 -2.57
N ARG A 5 11.36 7.15 -3.14
CA ARG A 5 11.34 8.41 -2.39
C ARG A 5 9.94 8.68 -1.86
N LEU A 6 9.74 8.52 -0.56
CA LEU A 6 8.44 8.60 0.08
C LEU A 6 8.53 9.46 1.34
N ASP A 7 8.05 10.69 1.29
CA ASP A 7 8.07 11.54 2.49
C ASP A 7 7.04 11.07 3.52
N LEU A 8 7.38 11.19 4.80
CA LEU A 8 6.53 10.82 5.93
C LEU A 8 6.10 12.05 6.71
N ARG A 9 4.77 12.25 6.80
CA ARG A 9 4.19 13.22 7.72
C ARG A 9 3.68 12.51 8.97
N ILE A 10 4.12 12.99 10.12
CA ILE A 10 3.61 12.58 11.43
C ILE A 10 2.80 13.75 11.98
N ASN A 11 1.57 13.51 12.40
CA ASN A 11 0.79 14.51 13.14
C ASN A 11 0.93 14.17 14.62
N GLN A 12 1.49 15.10 15.40
CA GLN A 12 1.67 14.92 16.84
C GLN A 12 0.30 14.68 17.50
N GLY A 13 0.26 13.77 18.49
CA GLY A 13 -0.97 13.44 19.21
C GLY A 13 -1.95 12.54 18.45
N ALA A 14 -1.66 12.16 17.20
CA ALA A 14 -2.54 11.34 16.38
C ALA A 14 -1.92 9.98 16.06
N THR A 15 -2.73 8.93 16.12
CA THR A 15 -2.32 7.60 15.67
C THR A 15 -1.94 7.64 14.18
N LEU A 16 -0.71 7.24 13.88
CA LEU A 16 -0.23 7.06 12.51
C LEU A 16 -0.46 5.61 12.10
N ARG A 17 -1.15 5.40 10.97
CA ARG A 17 -1.23 4.11 10.27
C ARG A 17 -1.01 4.35 8.78
N LYS A 18 0.25 4.28 8.34
CA LYS A 18 0.61 4.51 6.93
C LYS A 18 0.92 3.19 6.25
N PRO A 19 0.03 2.68 5.37
CA PRO A 19 0.33 1.50 4.56
C PRO A 19 1.34 1.86 3.47
N LEU A 20 2.31 0.98 3.27
CA LEU A 20 3.27 0.98 2.18
C LEU A 20 3.01 -0.26 1.33
N LEU A 21 2.86 -0.04 0.02
CA LEU A 21 2.59 -1.08 -0.95
C LEU A 21 3.87 -1.38 -1.74
N MET A 22 4.39 -2.59 -1.56
CA MET A 22 5.59 -3.09 -2.18
C MET A 22 5.23 -3.93 -3.39
N MET A 23 5.45 -3.35 -4.56
CA MET A 23 5.07 -3.89 -5.85
C MET A 23 6.31 -4.36 -6.62
N GLN A 24 6.18 -5.48 -7.32
CA GLN A 24 7.18 -5.93 -8.28
C GLN A 24 7.13 -5.06 -9.56
N PRO A 25 8.24 -4.88 -10.29
CA PRO A 25 8.32 -3.91 -11.40
C PRO A 25 7.63 -4.38 -12.70
N VAL A 26 6.93 -5.52 -12.67
CA VAL A 26 6.26 -6.10 -13.83
C VAL A 26 4.74 -5.95 -13.70
N TYR A 27 4.06 -5.75 -14.83
CA TYR A 27 2.61 -5.78 -14.89
C TYR A 27 2.12 -7.18 -15.27
N VAL A 28 1.12 -7.66 -14.53
CA VAL A 28 0.37 -8.88 -14.82
C VAL A 28 -1.02 -8.49 -15.31
N TYR A 29 -1.49 -9.18 -16.35
CA TYR A 29 -2.77 -8.95 -16.99
C TYR A 29 -3.65 -10.20 -16.81
N LYS A 30 -4.87 -10.02 -16.34
CA LYS A 30 -5.84 -11.12 -16.17
C LYS A 30 -7.20 -10.71 -16.76
N PRO A 31 -7.82 -11.55 -17.60
CA PRO A 31 -9.07 -11.19 -18.25
C PRO A 31 -10.23 -11.18 -17.26
N ILE A 32 -11.08 -10.17 -17.38
CA ILE A 32 -12.37 -10.14 -16.68
C ILE A 32 -13.35 -10.95 -17.52
N THR A 33 -13.87 -12.05 -16.98
CA THR A 33 -14.85 -12.89 -17.68
C THR A 33 -16.27 -12.41 -17.43
N VAL A 34 -16.55 -11.81 -16.28
CA VAL A 34 -17.86 -11.22 -15.94
C VAL A 34 -17.68 -9.95 -15.12
N ILE A 35 -18.33 -8.86 -15.53
CA ILE A 35 -18.57 -7.68 -14.70
C ILE A 35 -19.99 -7.82 -14.16
N GLN A 36 -20.11 -8.20 -12.89
CA GLN A 36 -21.40 -8.56 -12.30
C GLN A 36 -22.20 -7.31 -11.94
N ALA A 37 -23.50 -7.29 -12.26
CA ALA A 37 -24.39 -6.17 -11.93
C ALA A 37 -24.82 -6.17 -10.46
N THR A 38 -23.85 -6.14 -9.54
CA THR A 38 -24.02 -6.18 -8.08
C THR A 38 -23.66 -4.85 -7.43
N ALA A 39 -24.08 -4.66 -6.18
CA ALA A 39 -23.66 -3.53 -5.33
C ALA A 39 -23.26 -4.09 -3.95
N PRO A 40 -21.96 -4.12 -3.60
CA PRO A 40 -20.81 -3.62 -4.37
C PRO A 40 -20.52 -4.41 -5.66
N LEU A 41 -19.83 -3.79 -6.61
CA LEU A 41 -19.45 -4.41 -7.89
C LEU A 41 -18.53 -5.61 -7.67
N LEU A 42 -18.87 -6.75 -8.28
CA LEU A 42 -18.04 -7.93 -8.32
C LEU A 42 -17.51 -8.17 -9.74
N LEU A 43 -16.24 -8.57 -9.83
CA LEU A 43 -15.57 -8.95 -11.06
C LEU A 43 -15.19 -10.42 -10.97
N THR A 44 -15.60 -11.23 -11.94
CA THR A 44 -15.08 -12.58 -12.12
C THR A 44 -13.81 -12.51 -12.96
N VAL A 45 -12.70 -12.88 -12.35
CA VAL A 45 -11.35 -12.90 -12.93
C VAL A 45 -10.70 -14.23 -12.54
N PRO A 46 -10.88 -15.29 -13.36
CA PRO A 46 -10.39 -16.61 -13.00
C PRO A 46 -8.88 -16.64 -12.76
N THR A 47 -8.48 -17.26 -11.65
CA THR A 47 -7.08 -17.43 -11.25
C THR A 47 -6.30 -16.10 -11.30
N HIS A 48 -6.86 -15.07 -10.67
CA HIS A 48 -6.22 -13.76 -10.62
C HIS A 48 -4.92 -13.77 -9.80
N GLY A 49 -4.72 -14.75 -8.89
CA GLY A 49 -3.44 -14.96 -8.21
C GLY A 49 -3.08 -13.91 -7.15
N LEU A 50 -4.06 -13.13 -6.70
CA LEU A 50 -3.91 -12.22 -5.56
C LEU A 50 -4.29 -12.96 -4.29
N ILE A 51 -3.47 -12.84 -3.26
CA ILE A 51 -3.61 -13.54 -1.96
C ILE A 51 -4.26 -12.68 -0.88
N GLY A 52 -4.56 -11.42 -1.20
CA GLY A 52 -5.27 -10.48 -0.35
C GLY A 52 -5.58 -9.20 -1.13
N ASP A 53 -6.23 -8.26 -0.45
CA ASP A 53 -6.66 -6.99 -1.05
C ASP A 53 -5.49 -6.23 -1.66
N TRP A 54 -5.63 -5.85 -2.93
CA TRP A 54 -4.52 -5.35 -3.71
C TRP A 54 -4.91 -4.26 -4.71
N PRO A 55 -4.02 -3.28 -4.97
CA PRO A 55 -4.15 -2.32 -6.05
C PRO A 55 -4.26 -2.98 -7.43
N ILE A 56 -5.28 -2.60 -8.18
CA ILE A 56 -5.46 -3.00 -9.57
C ILE A 56 -5.84 -1.79 -10.43
N TRP A 57 -5.47 -1.84 -11.70
CA TRP A 57 -6.07 -1.05 -12.76
C TRP A 57 -6.99 -1.93 -13.59
N ILE A 58 -7.92 -1.30 -14.30
CA ILE A 58 -8.81 -1.99 -15.23
C ILE A 58 -8.66 -1.30 -16.58
N GLU A 59 -8.46 -2.09 -17.63
CA GLU A 59 -8.26 -1.57 -18.99
C GLU A 59 -9.19 -2.31 -19.96
N GLY A 60 -9.68 -1.61 -20.99
CA GLY A 60 -10.42 -2.23 -22.09
C GLY A 60 -11.87 -2.63 -21.79
N VAL A 61 -12.51 -2.02 -20.78
CA VAL A 61 -13.94 -2.23 -20.50
C VAL A 61 -14.81 -1.50 -21.52
N THR A 62 -15.81 -2.19 -22.04
CA THR A 62 -16.85 -1.59 -22.89
C THR A 62 -18.10 -1.28 -22.07
N GLY A 63 -18.77 -0.16 -22.35
CA GLY A 63 -20.04 0.20 -21.69
C GLY A 63 -19.93 0.84 -20.31
N TRP A 64 -18.71 1.02 -19.76
CA TRP A 64 -18.48 1.74 -18.50
C TRP A 64 -17.06 2.30 -18.38
N GLY A 65 -16.81 3.45 -19.02
CA GLY A 65 -15.48 4.05 -19.09
C GLY A 65 -14.87 4.45 -17.73
N GLU A 66 -15.68 4.86 -16.76
CA GLU A 66 -15.24 5.24 -15.41
C GLU A 66 -14.56 4.11 -14.63
N LEU A 67 -14.89 2.85 -14.98
CA LEU A 67 -14.25 1.68 -14.38
C LEU A 67 -12.80 1.54 -14.85
N SER A 68 -12.51 1.95 -16.10
CA SER A 68 -11.18 1.86 -16.68
C SER A 68 -10.25 2.96 -16.15
N ARG A 69 -8.99 2.59 -15.90
CA ARG A 69 -7.94 3.51 -15.45
C ARG A 69 -6.67 3.30 -16.24
N ASP A 70 -6.07 4.40 -16.73
CA ASP A 70 -4.74 4.36 -17.32
C ASP A 70 -3.70 4.11 -16.21
N LYS A 71 -3.09 2.92 -16.21
CA LYS A 71 -2.12 2.51 -15.18
C LYS A 71 -0.90 3.42 -15.02
N THR A 72 -0.59 4.22 -16.03
CA THR A 72 0.58 5.12 -16.03
C THR A 72 0.24 6.54 -15.59
N ARG A 73 -1.04 6.92 -15.59
CA ARG A 73 -1.47 8.31 -15.36
C ARG A 73 -2.52 8.46 -14.26
N GLN A 74 -3.23 7.39 -13.92
CA GLN A 74 -4.36 7.43 -13.02
C GLN A 74 -4.14 6.50 -11.82
N PRO A 75 -4.71 6.84 -10.66
CA PRO A 75 -4.61 6.00 -9.48
C PRO A 75 -5.29 4.64 -9.73
N PHE A 76 -4.78 3.63 -9.04
CA PHE A 76 -5.37 2.30 -8.98
C PHE A 76 -6.71 2.30 -8.23
N HIS A 77 -7.48 1.25 -8.42
CA HIS A 77 -8.56 0.83 -7.51
C HIS A 77 -8.02 -0.14 -6.49
N LEU A 78 -8.48 -0.08 -5.24
CA LEU A 78 -8.19 -1.12 -4.26
C LEU A 78 -9.24 -2.23 -4.40
N ALA A 79 -8.84 -3.38 -4.93
CA ALA A 79 -9.72 -4.54 -5.05
C ALA A 79 -9.63 -5.41 -3.80
N LYS A 80 -10.78 -5.82 -3.30
CA LYS A 80 -10.88 -6.81 -2.22
C LYS A 80 -10.95 -8.20 -2.83
N VAL A 81 -10.13 -9.13 -2.34
CA VAL A 81 -10.18 -10.52 -2.80
C VAL A 81 -11.30 -11.25 -2.08
N THR A 82 -12.28 -11.76 -2.84
CA THR A 82 -13.37 -12.57 -2.26
C THR A 82 -13.01 -14.05 -2.26
N ASN A 83 -12.41 -14.52 -3.35
CA ASN A 83 -11.89 -15.88 -3.52
C ASN A 83 -10.91 -15.88 -4.71
N ALA A 84 -10.41 -17.05 -5.14
CA ALA A 84 -9.39 -17.18 -6.19
C ALA A 84 -9.80 -16.66 -7.59
N ASP A 85 -11.09 -16.46 -7.83
CA ASP A 85 -11.66 -16.09 -9.12
C ASP A 85 -12.52 -14.81 -9.07
N THR A 86 -12.67 -14.18 -7.89
CA THR A 86 -13.60 -13.06 -7.71
C THR A 86 -12.99 -11.93 -6.89
N LEU A 87 -13.10 -10.72 -7.43
CA LEU A 87 -12.70 -9.47 -6.79
C LEU A 87 -13.91 -8.56 -6.56
N GLU A 88 -13.94 -7.87 -5.42
CA GLU A 88 -14.93 -6.83 -5.10
C GLU A 88 -14.32 -5.44 -5.26
N LEU A 89 -15.06 -4.54 -5.90
CA LEU A 89 -14.78 -3.11 -5.97
C LEU A 89 -15.87 -2.34 -5.22
N ASN A 90 -15.62 -2.10 -3.93
CA ASN A 90 -16.60 -1.53 -3.01
C ASN A 90 -17.09 -0.12 -3.41
N ALA A 91 -16.23 0.68 -4.05
CA ALA A 91 -16.55 2.03 -4.49
C ALA A 91 -17.53 2.10 -5.68
N PHE A 92 -17.89 0.96 -6.28
CA PHE A 92 -18.72 0.91 -7.49
C PHE A 92 -20.03 0.18 -7.25
N ASN A 93 -21.12 0.77 -7.75
CA ASN A 93 -22.42 0.13 -7.85
C ASN A 93 -22.63 -0.33 -9.30
N GLY A 94 -22.64 -1.65 -9.51
CA GLY A 94 -22.83 -2.29 -10.82
C GLY A 94 -24.29 -2.50 -11.21
N THR A 95 -25.25 -2.23 -10.33
CA THR A 95 -26.68 -2.45 -10.61
C THR A 95 -27.11 -1.72 -11.88
N GLY A 96 -27.71 -2.44 -12.84
CA GLY A 96 -28.19 -1.86 -14.10
C GLY A 96 -27.09 -1.48 -15.11
N ARG A 97 -25.81 -1.79 -14.83
CA ARG A 97 -24.71 -1.59 -15.77
C ARG A 97 -24.60 -2.79 -16.71
N ASN A 98 -24.41 -2.51 -18.00
CA ASN A 98 -24.19 -3.52 -19.04
C ASN A 98 -22.74 -3.45 -19.54
N ALA A 99 -21.79 -3.45 -18.61
CA ALA A 99 -20.36 -3.40 -18.93
C ALA A 99 -19.84 -4.79 -19.28
N THR A 100 -18.94 -4.88 -20.25
CA THR A 100 -18.38 -6.16 -20.69
C THR A 100 -16.90 -6.06 -21.04
N GLY A 101 -16.23 -7.22 -21.02
CA GLY A 101 -14.83 -7.36 -21.35
C GLY A 101 -13.88 -6.70 -20.35
N GLY A 102 -12.69 -6.38 -20.83
CA GLY A 102 -11.62 -5.76 -20.05
C GLY A 102 -10.69 -6.74 -19.35
N MET A 103 -9.61 -6.18 -18.82
CA MET A 103 -8.56 -6.88 -18.10
C MET A 103 -8.34 -6.16 -16.78
N ILE A 104 -8.11 -6.91 -15.70
CA ILE A 104 -7.38 -6.33 -14.58
C ILE A 104 -5.90 -6.30 -14.92
N VAL A 105 -5.23 -5.25 -14.49
CA VAL A 105 -3.79 -5.08 -14.60
C VAL A 105 -3.27 -4.73 -13.23
N TYR A 106 -2.23 -5.41 -12.75
CA TYR A 106 -1.64 -5.11 -11.46
C TYR A 106 -0.15 -5.43 -11.45
N GLN A 107 0.57 -4.81 -10.52
CA GLN A 107 1.93 -5.21 -10.20
C GLN A 107 1.87 -6.23 -9.06
N PRO A 108 2.47 -7.43 -9.19
CA PRO A 108 2.42 -8.42 -8.14
C PRO A 108 2.97 -7.90 -6.81
N PRO A 109 2.42 -8.33 -5.66
CA PRO A 109 3.03 -8.04 -4.37
C PRO A 109 4.44 -8.65 -4.30
N VAL A 110 5.35 -7.94 -3.64
CA VAL A 110 6.59 -8.56 -3.16
C VAL A 110 6.22 -9.59 -2.09
N ASP A 111 6.79 -10.80 -2.17
CA ASP A 111 6.62 -11.78 -1.09
C ASP A 111 7.39 -11.31 0.14
N LEU A 112 6.68 -11.16 1.26
CA LEU A 112 7.21 -10.69 2.54
C LEU A 112 7.18 -11.79 3.61
N THR A 113 6.94 -13.04 3.21
CA THR A 113 6.97 -14.19 4.12
C THR A 113 8.36 -14.29 4.76
N ASP A 114 8.39 -14.46 6.08
CA ASP A 114 9.61 -14.53 6.90
C ASP A 114 10.59 -13.35 6.74
N CYS A 115 10.09 -12.20 6.28
CA CYS A 115 10.89 -10.98 6.16
C CYS A 115 10.82 -10.14 7.44
N THR A 116 11.87 -9.36 7.70
CA THR A 116 11.87 -8.32 8.74
C THR A 116 12.10 -6.94 8.13
N ALA A 117 11.61 -5.91 8.81
CA ALA A 117 11.77 -4.53 8.35
C ALA A 117 12.28 -3.63 9.47
N ARG A 118 13.09 -2.65 9.08
CA ARG A 118 13.67 -1.65 9.98
C ARG A 118 13.69 -0.28 9.33
N MET A 119 13.28 0.72 10.07
CA MET A 119 13.29 2.13 9.68
C MET A 119 13.85 2.98 10.81
N PHE A 120 14.91 3.72 10.49
CA PHE A 120 15.53 4.67 11.41
C PHE A 120 15.29 6.09 10.94
N ILE A 121 14.76 6.92 11.82
CA ILE A 121 14.65 8.36 11.59
C ILE A 121 15.83 9.02 12.29
N ARG A 122 16.59 9.84 11.56
CA ARG A 122 17.75 10.57 12.07
C ARG A 122 17.66 12.06 11.76
N ASP A 123 18.33 12.87 12.58
CA ASP A 123 18.50 14.29 12.29
C ASP A 123 19.57 14.53 11.20
N ALA A 124 19.83 15.81 10.87
CA ALA A 124 20.84 16.16 9.88
C ALA A 124 22.29 15.85 10.31
N ALA A 125 22.54 15.69 11.61
CA ALA A 125 23.83 15.31 12.17
C ALA A 125 24.03 13.78 12.26
N GLY A 126 22.97 13.00 11.99
CA GLY A 126 22.97 11.55 12.06
C GLY A 126 22.54 10.98 13.42
N THR A 127 22.08 11.81 14.36
CA THR A 127 21.54 11.34 15.66
C THR A 127 20.26 10.55 15.44
N LEU A 128 20.10 9.40 16.11
CA LEU A 128 18.85 8.63 16.07
C LEU A 128 17.74 9.37 16.79
N LEU A 129 16.64 9.61 16.10
CA LEU A 129 15.45 10.29 16.59
C LEU A 129 14.31 9.32 16.90
N LEU A 130 14.13 8.30 16.07
CA LEU A 130 13.09 7.28 16.25
C LEU A 130 13.49 5.98 15.54
N GLU A 131 13.21 4.87 16.19
CA GLU A 131 13.42 3.52 15.66
C GLU A 131 12.07 2.81 15.51
N LEU A 132 11.83 2.28 14.31
CA LEU A 132 10.66 1.48 13.97
C LEU A 132 11.15 0.16 13.38
N THR A 133 10.74 -0.95 13.96
CA THR A 133 11.11 -2.30 13.51
C THR A 133 9.89 -3.19 13.53
N THR A 134 10.00 -4.36 12.90
CA THR A 134 9.03 -5.44 13.08
C THR A 134 9.07 -6.00 14.50
N GLU A 135 10.22 -5.94 15.19
CA GLU A 135 10.40 -6.44 16.55
C GLU A 135 9.73 -5.55 17.62
N ASN A 136 9.60 -4.25 17.35
CA ASN A 136 8.93 -3.31 18.25
C ASN A 136 7.51 -2.95 17.82
N ASP A 137 6.93 -3.74 16.90
CA ASP A 137 5.55 -3.62 16.38
C ASP A 137 5.21 -2.28 15.69
N ARG A 138 6.20 -1.41 15.46
CA ARG A 138 5.99 -0.13 14.74
C ARG A 138 6.02 -0.30 13.21
N LEU A 139 6.53 -1.43 12.74
CA LEU A 139 6.41 -1.87 11.35
C LEU A 139 5.66 -3.21 11.32
N VAL A 140 4.48 -3.24 10.71
CA VAL A 140 3.63 -4.44 10.68
C VAL A 140 3.53 -4.98 9.26
N ILE A 141 4.02 -6.19 9.02
CA ILE A 141 3.77 -6.90 7.76
C ILE A 141 2.36 -7.49 7.83
N ALA A 142 1.41 -6.81 7.18
CA ALA A 142 -0.02 -7.12 7.30
C ALA A 142 -0.50 -8.13 6.25
N ALA A 143 0.12 -8.11 5.08
CA ALA A 143 -0.13 -9.02 3.97
C ALA A 143 1.10 -9.00 3.04
N PRO A 144 1.18 -9.93 2.09
CA PRO A 144 2.19 -9.90 1.04
C PRO A 144 2.21 -8.53 0.34
N GLY A 145 3.42 -7.97 0.23
CA GLY A 145 3.66 -6.63 -0.29
C GLY A 145 3.05 -5.48 0.53
N ARG A 146 2.53 -5.71 1.74
CA ARG A 146 1.89 -4.68 2.57
C ARG A 146 2.57 -4.54 3.93
N LEU A 147 3.35 -3.47 4.07
CA LEU A 147 3.94 -3.04 5.34
C LEU A 147 3.18 -1.84 5.88
N ILE A 148 2.89 -1.79 7.18
CA ILE A 148 2.20 -0.68 7.81
C ILE A 148 3.13 -0.03 8.84
N ILE A 149 3.43 1.25 8.65
CA ILE A 149 4.05 2.07 9.68
C ILE A 149 2.96 2.42 10.70
N THR A 150 3.20 2.06 11.96
CA THR A 150 2.28 2.29 13.07
C THR A 150 2.99 3.06 14.18
N LEU A 151 2.38 4.16 14.60
CA LEU A 151 2.73 4.86 15.85
C LEU A 151 1.43 5.23 16.57
N THR A 152 1.39 5.08 17.89
CA THR A 152 0.23 5.48 18.69
C THR A 152 0.14 7.00 18.84
N ALA A 153 -1.02 7.49 19.28
CA ALA A 153 -1.19 8.89 19.66
C ALA A 153 -0.18 9.32 20.75
N GLU A 154 0.07 8.47 21.74
CA GLU A 154 1.04 8.74 22.82
C GLU A 154 2.48 8.82 22.31
N GLU A 155 2.88 7.88 21.44
CA GLU A 155 4.22 7.88 20.84
C GLU A 155 4.44 9.11 19.97
N THR A 156 3.45 9.49 19.16
CA THR A 156 3.55 10.68 18.32
C THR A 156 3.51 11.96 19.14
N ALA A 157 2.76 12.01 20.24
CA ALA A 157 2.74 13.13 21.18
C ALA A 157 4.12 13.38 21.82
N ALA A 158 4.85 12.31 22.16
CA ALA A 158 6.17 12.37 22.78
C ALA A 158 7.30 12.88 21.85
N ILE A 159 7.04 13.03 20.54
CA ILE A 159 8.04 13.51 19.58
C ILE A 159 8.28 15.01 19.76
N THR A 160 9.53 15.38 20.07
CA THR A 160 9.94 16.78 20.31
C THR A 160 10.60 17.45 19.10
N TRP A 161 11.15 16.66 18.18
CA TRP A 161 11.77 17.12 16.93
C TRP A 161 10.72 17.41 15.86
N THR A 162 11.07 18.22 14.85
CA THR A 162 10.13 18.64 13.79
C THR A 162 10.49 18.13 12.40
N LYS A 163 11.74 17.72 12.19
CA LYS A 163 12.25 17.20 10.93
C LYS A 163 13.24 16.06 11.17
N GLY A 164 13.26 15.12 10.25
CA GLY A 164 14.24 14.03 10.19
C GLY A 164 14.35 13.49 8.77
N ARG A 165 15.25 12.55 8.57
CA ARG A 165 15.35 11.74 7.36
C ARG A 165 15.31 10.28 7.75
N TYR A 166 14.79 9.44 6.85
CA TYR A 166 14.75 8.01 7.11
C TYR A 166 15.18 7.20 5.91
N ASP A 167 15.65 5.99 6.21
CA ASP A 167 15.64 4.86 5.30
C ASP A 167 14.81 3.71 5.89
N LEU A 168 14.23 2.91 5.00
CA LEU A 168 13.50 1.69 5.31
C LEU A 168 14.22 0.54 4.62
N GLU A 169 14.78 -0.36 5.43
CA GLU A 169 15.45 -1.57 5.01
C GLU A 169 14.55 -2.78 5.27
N LEU A 170 14.54 -3.70 4.31
CA LEU A 170 13.96 -5.03 4.45
C LEU A 170 15.06 -6.07 4.42
N THR A 171 15.01 -6.99 5.37
CA THR A 171 15.76 -8.25 5.32
C THR A 171 14.82 -9.30 4.76
N MET A 172 15.12 -9.79 3.57
CA MET A 172 14.35 -10.83 2.89
C MET A 172 14.58 -12.20 3.57
N SER A 173 13.71 -13.17 3.30
CA SER A 173 13.81 -14.53 3.87
C SER A 173 15.11 -15.28 3.52
N ASN A 174 15.75 -14.91 2.41
CA ASN A 174 17.05 -15.44 2.00
C ASN A 174 18.25 -14.71 2.65
N GLY A 175 18.00 -13.73 3.53
CA GLY A 175 19.01 -12.91 4.20
C GLY A 175 19.44 -11.65 3.44
N ASP A 176 18.95 -11.43 2.22
CA ASP A 176 19.30 -10.23 1.45
C ASP A 176 18.71 -8.99 2.10
N VAL A 177 19.55 -7.96 2.29
CA VAL A 177 19.10 -6.66 2.80
C VAL A 177 18.91 -5.69 1.64
N THR A 178 17.71 -5.15 1.52
CA THR A 178 17.37 -4.15 0.49
C THR A 178 16.84 -2.88 1.13
N ARG A 179 17.45 -1.74 0.81
CA ARG A 179 16.86 -0.43 1.10
C ARG A 179 15.70 -0.18 0.14
N TRP A 180 14.48 -0.26 0.66
CA TRP A 180 13.26 -0.20 -0.14
C TRP A 180 12.74 1.23 -0.33
N ALA A 181 12.76 2.04 0.74
CA ALA A 181 12.36 3.44 0.66
C ALA A 181 13.26 4.33 1.50
N GLU A 182 13.26 5.61 1.14
CA GLU A 182 13.88 6.70 1.89
C GLU A 182 13.04 7.96 1.73
N GLY A 183 13.20 8.92 2.63
CA GLY A 183 12.47 10.19 2.51
C GLY A 183 12.72 11.14 3.66
N ASP A 184 12.15 12.33 3.52
CA ASP A 184 12.14 13.31 4.59
C ASP A 184 10.94 13.04 5.52
N VAL A 185 11.14 13.28 6.81
CA VAL A 185 10.12 13.18 7.84
C VAL A 185 9.80 14.57 8.35
N VAL A 186 8.51 14.92 8.41
CA VAL A 186 8.02 16.17 8.99
C VAL A 186 7.01 15.87 10.07
N VAL A 187 7.17 16.50 11.22
CA VAL A 187 6.22 16.42 12.34
C VAL A 187 5.40 17.70 12.37
N SER A 188 4.10 17.56 12.13
CA SER A 188 3.12 18.63 12.31
C SER A 188 2.73 18.66 13.77
N ARG A 189 3.07 19.75 14.46
CA ARG A 189 2.69 19.94 15.87
C ARG A 189 1.18 20.10 15.99
N GLU A 190 0.66 19.62 17.11
CA GLU A 190 -0.74 19.82 17.47
C GLU A 190 -0.97 21.27 17.91
N VAL A 191 -2.13 21.83 17.54
CA VAL A 191 -2.54 23.20 17.93
C VAL A 191 -3.58 23.16 19.05
N THR A 192 -4.38 22.09 19.13
CA THR A 192 -5.28 21.76 20.23
C THR A 192 -4.51 21.04 21.33
N HIS A 193 -3.88 21.80 22.23
CA HIS A 193 -3.38 21.25 23.49
C HIS A 193 -4.31 21.67 24.64
N ASP A 194 -4.48 20.81 25.64
CA ASP A 194 -5.07 21.18 26.94
C ASP A 194 -4.07 21.96 27.80
#